data_AF-A0A3B0TS40-F1
#
_entry.id   AF-A0A3B0TS40-F1
#
_cell.length_a   1.000
_cell.length_b   1.000
_cell.length_c   1.000
_cell.angle_alpha   90.00
_cell.angle_beta   90.00
_cell.angle_gamma   90.00
#
_symmetry.space_group_name_H-M   'P 1'
#
loop_
_entity.id
_entity.type
_entity.pdbx_description
1 polymer ?
#
loop_
_entity_poly.entity_id
_entity_poly.type
_entity_poly.pdbx_seq_one_letter_code
_entity_poly.pdbx_strand_id
1 'polypeptide(L)' 'MIEETTSEWAQHSLPYGRTITLKNVVHESGMQMLRLTIREGRRFTIIDLDNDSAHKLADDLAGWADKAPLSS' A
#
# COMPACT_ATOMS: atom_id res chain seq x y z
N MET A 1 9.37 -17.24 14.57
CA MET A 1 9.36 -15.88 13.99
C MET A 1 9.95 -16.06 12.61
N ILE A 2 9.18 -15.89 11.53
CA ILE A 2 9.78 -15.87 10.19
C ILE A 2 10.50 -14.53 10.12
N GLU A 3 11.80 -14.55 9.87
CA GLU A 3 12.56 -13.33 9.69
C GLU A 3 12.10 -12.69 8.37
N GLU A 4 11.63 -11.45 8.44
CA GLU A 4 11.24 -10.68 7.26
C GLU A 4 12.06 -9.39 7.25
N THR A 5 12.67 -9.09 6.10
CA THR A 5 13.33 -7.81 5.89
C THR A 5 12.33 -6.85 5.30
N THR A 6 12.12 -5.71 5.96
CA THR A 6 11.23 -4.66 5.45
C THR A 6 12.02 -3.41 5.06
N SER A 7 11.70 -2.84 3.91
CA SER A 7 12.22 -1.54 3.48
C SER A 7 11.07 -0.60 3.13
N GLU A 8 11.22 0.67 3.45
CA GLU A 8 10.21 1.68 3.09
C GLU A 8 10.15 1.83 1.56
N TRP A 9 8.93 1.97 1.04
CA TRP A 9 8.69 2.19 -0.38
C TRP A 9 8.08 3.57 -0.64
N ALA A 10 6.97 3.89 0.04
CA ALA A 10 6.31 5.18 -0.12
C ALA A 10 5.40 5.50 1.08
N GLN A 11 5.05 6.78 1.22
CA GLN A 11 4.03 7.24 2.15
C GLN A 11 3.16 8.32 1.50
N HIS A 12 1.86 8.20 1.69
CA HIS A 12 0.86 9.13 1.15
C HIS A 12 -0.06 9.64 2.25
N SER A 13 -0.26 10.95 2.27
CA SER A 13 -1.35 11.57 3.04
C SER A 13 -2.63 11.49 2.19
N LEU A 14 -3.71 11.07 2.82
CA LEU A 14 -5.03 10.98 2.22
C LEU A 14 -5.98 12.03 2.84
N PRO A 15 -7.12 12.31 2.19
CA PRO A 15 -8.15 13.16 2.76
C PRO A 15 -8.57 12.71 4.17
N TYR A 16 -8.99 13.68 4.98
CA TYR A 16 -9.49 13.48 6.35
C TYR A 16 -8.44 12.94 7.34
N GLY A 17 -7.16 13.27 7.14
CA GLY A 17 -6.08 12.94 8.07
C GLY A 17 -5.70 11.46 8.09
N ARG A 18 -6.02 10.72 7.02
CA ARG A 18 -5.65 9.30 6.85
C ARG A 18 -4.28 9.21 6.18
N THR A 19 -3.57 8.11 6.40
CA THR A 19 -2.28 7.87 5.74
C THR A 19 -2.20 6.46 5.18
N ILE A 20 -1.54 6.30 4.04
CA ILE A 20 -1.06 5.01 3.53
C ILE A 20 0.45 4.99 3.63
N THR A 21 1.01 3.87 4.13
CA THR A 21 2.44 3.56 4.04
C THR A 21 2.60 2.26 3.26
N LEU A 22 3.56 2.24 2.35
CA LEU A 22 3.94 1.08 1.55
C LEU A 22 5.34 0.65 1.97
N LYS A 23 5.51 -0.64 2.25
CA LYS A 23 6.81 -1.25 2.53
C LYS A 23 7.02 -2.47 1.65
N ASN A 24 8.22 -2.62 1.12
CA ASN A 24 8.63 -3.88 0.52
C ASN A 24 8.96 -4.86 1.64
N VAL A 25 8.42 -6.08 1.58
CA VAL A 25 8.66 -7.15 2.54
C VAL A 25 9.27 -8.32 1.80
N VAL A 26 10.46 -8.73 2.22
CA VAL A 26 11.17 -9.89 1.68
C VAL A 26 11.24 -10.95 2.78
N HIS A 27 10.60 -12.09 2.53
CA HIS A 27 10.68 -13.26 3.39
C HIS A 27 11.92 -14.09 3.02
N GLU A 28 12.46 -14.86 3.97
CA GLU A 28 13.60 -15.76 3.73
C GLU A 28 13.36 -16.78 2.61
N SER A 29 12.10 -17.15 2.35
CA SER A 29 11.74 -18.02 1.22
C SER A 29 11.97 -17.39 -0.16
N GLY A 30 12.36 -16.12 -0.22
CA GLY A 30 12.45 -15.32 -1.44
C GLY A 30 11.11 -14.73 -1.89
N MET A 31 10.02 -14.99 -1.15
CA MET A 31 8.74 -14.35 -1.42
C MET A 31 8.81 -12.87 -1.11
N GLN A 32 8.42 -12.05 -2.08
CA GLN A 32 8.37 -10.60 -1.97
C GLN A 32 6.93 -10.11 -2.02
N MET A 33 6.56 -9.27 -1.06
CA MET A 33 5.22 -8.70 -0.96
C MET A 33 5.29 -7.19 -0.71
N LEU A 34 4.24 -6.48 -1.11
CA LEU A 34 4.03 -5.08 -0.76
C LEU A 34 3.12 -5.00 0.45
N ARG A 35 3.65 -4.57 1.58
CA ARG A 35 2.85 -4.30 2.78
C ARG A 35 2.25 -2.90 2.71
N LEU A 36 0.94 -2.85 2.54
CA LEU A 36 0.13 -1.64 2.57
C LEU A 36 -0.46 -1.46 3.97
N THR A 37 -0.14 -0.35 4.62
CA THR A 37 -0.68 0.02 5.93
C THR A 37 -1.56 1.26 5.79
N ILE A 38 -2.85 1.12 6.07
CA ILE A 38 -3.80 2.23 6.15
C ILE A 38 -3.96 2.63 7.62
N ARG A 39 -3.81 3.91 7.92
CA ARG A 39 -4.04 4.46 9.26
C ARG A 39 -5.16 5.50 9.25
N GLU A 40 -6.11 5.33 10.16
CA GLU A 40 -7.21 6.24 10.43
C GLU A 40 -7.27 6.54 11.94
N GLY A 41 -6.62 7.64 12.34
CA GLY A 41 -6.45 8.00 13.75
C GLY A 41 -5.69 6.93 14.54
N ARG A 42 -6.42 6.21 15.41
CA ARG A 42 -5.90 5.10 16.24
C ARG A 42 -6.08 3.73 15.61
N ARG A 43 -6.89 3.61 14.55
CA ARG A 43 -7.09 2.34 13.84
C ARG A 43 -6.05 2.21 12.74
N PHE A 44 -5.58 0.99 12.54
CA PHE A 44 -4.73 0.65 11.42
C PHE A 44 -5.15 -0.70 10.83
N THR A 45 -5.01 -0.81 9.52
CA THR A 45 -5.20 -2.05 8.76
C THR A 45 -3.93 -2.31 7.98
N ILE A 46 -3.42 -3.53 8.05
CA ILE A 46 -2.24 -3.99 7.32
C ILE A 46 -2.71 -5.05 6.33
N ILE A 47 -2.29 -4.91 5.08
CA ILE A 47 -2.61 -5.81 3.97
C ILE A 47 -1.31 -6.07 3.22
N ASP A 48 -0.96 -7.34 3.05
CA ASP A 48 0.16 -7.73 2.19
C ASP A 48 -0.37 -8.10 0.81
N LEU A 49 0.18 -7.46 -0.21
CA LEU A 49 -0.18 -7.65 -1.62
C LEU A 49 0.96 -8.37 -2.33
N ASP A 50 0.63 -9.38 -3.11
CA ASP A 50 1.57 -9.94 -4.09
C ASP A 50 1.70 -9.00 -5.30
N ASN A 51 2.58 -9.35 -6.25
CA ASN A 51 2.81 -8.53 -7.44
C ASN A 51 1.53 -8.31 -8.26
N ASP A 52 0.74 -9.37 -8.47
CA ASP A 52 -0.47 -9.34 -9.30
C ASP A 52 -1.58 -8.48 -8.69
N SER A 53 -1.80 -8.58 -7.38
CA SER A 53 -2.80 -7.79 -6.67
C SER A 53 -2.37 -6.33 -6.49
N ALA A 54 -1.07 -6.08 -6.28
CA ALA A 54 -0.52 -4.73 -6.24
C ALA A 54 -0.68 -4.01 -7.58
N HIS A 55 -0.40 -4.68 -8.70
CA HIS A 55 -0.61 -4.13 -10.04
C HIS A 55 -2.07 -3.80 -10.31
N LYS A 56 -2.99 -4.74 -10.06
CA LYS A 56 -4.43 -4.50 -10.26
C LYS A 56 -4.93 -3.32 -9.44
N LEU A 57 -4.55 -3.24 -8.16
CA LEU A 57 -4.94 -2.13 -7.30
C LEU A 57 -4.40 -0.79 -7.81
N ALA A 58 -3.14 -0.75 -8.28
CA ALA A 58 -2.55 0.46 -8.83
C ALA A 58 -3.27 0.91 -10.11
N ASP A 59 -3.59 -0.02 -11.01
CA ASP A 59 -4.31 0.25 -12.25
C ASP A 59 -5.73 0.77 -11.98
N ASP A 60 -6.45 0.19 -11.02
CA ASP A 60 -7.79 0.65 -10.63
C ASP A 60 -7.75 2.06 -10.01
N LEU A 61 -6.77 2.34 -9.15
CA LEU A 61 -6.59 3.66 -8.55
C LEU A 61 -6.29 4.73 -9.61
N ALA A 62 -5.35 4.45 -10.52
CA ALA A 62 -4.99 5.36 -11.61
C ALA A 62 -6.15 5.55 -12.59
N GLY A 63 -6.78 4.45 -13.02
CA GLY A 63 -7.90 4.48 -13.96
C GLY A 63 -9.13 5.20 -13.40
N TRP A 64 -9.34 5.21 -12.08
CA TRP A 64 -10.34 6.07 -11.45
C TRP A 64 -9.91 7.53 -11.43
N ALA A 65 -8.66 7.84 -11.03
CA ALA A 65 -8.14 9.20 -10.94
C ALA A 65 -8.18 9.94 -12.29
N ASP A 66 -7.91 9.24 -13.40
CA ASP A 66 -7.96 9.80 -14.75
C ASP A 66 -9.38 10.21 -15.20
N LYS A 67 -10.41 9.59 -14.61
CA LYS A 67 -11.83 9.83 -14.95
C LYS A 67 -12.54 10.72 -13.94
N ALA A 68 -12.06 10.74 -12.71
CA ALA A 68 -12.65 11.53 -11.65
C ALA A 68 -12.52 13.02 -12.00
N PRO A 69 -13.58 13.82 -11.78
CA PRO A 69 -13.46 15.26 -11.96
C PRO A 69 -12.38 15.80 -11.02
N LEU A 70 -11.54 16.70 -11.55
CA LEU A 70 -10.49 17.34 -10.77
C LEU A 70 -11.12 17.94 -9.51
N SER A 71 -10.69 17.45 -8.35
CA SER A 71 -11.05 18.08 -7.07
C SER A 71 -10.37 19.44 -7.06
N SER A 72 -11.19 20.49 -7.25
CA SER A 72 -10.78 21.90 -7.31
C SER A 72 -10.55 22.46 -5.91
#